data_AF-A0AAV9P7P4-F1
#
_entry.id   AF-A0AAV9P7P4-F1
#
_cell.length_a   1.000
_cell.length_b   1.000
_cell.length_c   1.000
_cell.angle_alpha   90.00
_cell.angle_beta   90.00
_cell.angle_gamma   90.00
#
_symmetry.space_group_name_H-M   'P 1'
#
loop_
_entity.id
_entity.type
_entity.pdbx_description
1 polymer ?
#
loop_
_entity_poly.entity_id
_entity_poly.type
_entity_poly.pdbx_seq_one_letter_code
_entity_poly.pdbx_strand_id
1 'polypeptide(L)'
;MGKQGLRTAVKVDTTKDAGTLPYLHNRWHPDIPSCETIKNGETVKIQCIDWTGGQIKNDDSANDVRDVDLTRVHYLSGPFEIETAEPGDILLVDIQDVQPLPDQPWGFTGIFGKDNGGGFLDEHYPEPAKAIWDFEGIYCSSRHIPGVKFAGLIHPGILGCAPSQEILETWNKREAQLISECSHMTREVAKPPEPKSVHVGTGDDKIKEKVGKEGARTIPGRPEHGGNCDIKNLSRGSKVYLPVHVKGAKFSVGDLHFSQGDGEISFCGAIEMAGEITINFSVIKNGIADMGLKSPIYIPGPVEPQFGPGRYIYFEGFSVDEQGKQHYLDATVAYRQTCLRIFEVLNFRWNMSLLCLRLEGA
;
A
#
# COMPACT_ATOMS: atom_id res chain seq x y z
N MET A 1 12.33 22.70 -20.49
CA MET A 1 12.35 21.36 -19.86
C MET A 1 13.43 20.51 -20.52
N GLY A 2 14.00 19.54 -19.81
CA GLY A 2 14.90 18.51 -20.40
C GLY A 2 16.39 18.84 -20.50
N LYS A 3 16.87 19.99 -19.98
CA LYS A 3 18.31 20.31 -19.94
C LYS A 3 19.00 19.92 -18.63
N GLN A 4 18.22 19.67 -17.58
CA GLN A 4 18.66 19.19 -16.28
C GLN A 4 17.78 17.99 -15.91
N GLY A 5 18.35 17.02 -15.19
CA GLY A 5 17.60 15.90 -14.65
C GLY A 5 16.53 16.36 -13.67
N LEU A 6 15.51 15.52 -13.46
CA LEU A 6 14.51 15.74 -12.42
C LEU A 6 15.20 15.73 -11.04
N ARG A 7 14.77 16.63 -10.15
CA ARG A 7 15.25 16.65 -8.77
C ARG A 7 14.77 15.38 -8.06
N THR A 8 15.67 14.74 -7.31
CA THR A 8 15.30 13.70 -6.35
C THR A 8 15.06 14.34 -5.00
N ALA A 9 13.81 14.35 -4.54
CA ALA A 9 13.40 14.93 -3.26
C ALA A 9 13.88 14.08 -2.07
N VAL A 10 13.74 12.76 -2.20
CA VAL A 10 14.27 11.79 -1.22
C VAL A 10 15.02 10.70 -1.95
N LYS A 11 16.24 10.42 -1.48
CA LYS A 11 17.05 9.26 -1.85
C LYS A 11 17.21 8.37 -0.62
N VAL A 12 16.72 7.14 -0.69
CA VAL A 12 16.77 6.21 0.46
C VAL A 12 18.12 5.53 0.56
N ASP A 13 18.57 5.25 1.78
CA ASP A 13 19.75 4.43 2.04
C ASP A 13 19.30 3.08 2.60
N THR A 14 19.16 2.09 1.71
CA THR A 14 18.66 0.75 2.05
C THR A 14 19.65 -0.07 2.88
N THR A 15 20.86 0.45 3.15
CA THR A 15 21.85 -0.21 4.03
C THR A 15 21.69 0.17 5.49
N LYS A 16 20.89 1.19 5.79
CA LYS A 16 20.61 1.66 7.16
C LYS A 16 19.27 1.15 7.66
N ASP A 17 19.12 1.08 8.98
CA ASP A 17 17.84 0.81 9.59
C ASP A 17 16.84 1.92 9.26
N ALA A 18 15.70 1.55 8.69
CA ALA A 18 14.67 2.49 8.25
C ALA A 18 14.15 3.40 9.38
N GLY A 19 14.13 2.91 10.63
CA GLY A 19 13.74 3.67 11.81
C GLY A 19 14.73 4.77 12.21
N THR A 20 15.86 4.87 11.52
CA THR A 20 16.87 5.92 11.72
C THR A 20 16.88 6.98 10.62
N LEU A 21 16.14 6.76 9.53
CA LEU A 21 16.17 7.62 8.36
C LEU A 21 15.24 8.84 8.55
N PRO A 22 15.75 10.08 8.49
CA PRO A 22 15.01 11.27 8.92
C PRO A 22 13.86 11.68 7.99
N TYR A 23 13.82 11.12 6.78
CA TYR A 23 12.82 11.39 5.74
C TYR A 23 11.74 10.30 5.65
N LEU A 24 11.71 9.39 6.64
CA LEU A 24 10.67 8.37 6.76
C LEU A 24 9.81 8.63 8.00
N HIS A 25 8.56 8.16 7.97
CA HIS A 25 7.69 8.05 9.15
C HIS A 25 6.78 6.82 9.02
N ASN A 26 6.15 6.38 10.11
CA ASN A 26 5.30 5.18 10.09
C ASN A 26 3.96 5.31 10.84
N ARG A 27 3.53 6.55 11.07
CA ARG A 27 2.23 6.89 11.65
C ARG A 27 1.64 8.06 10.88
N TRP A 28 0.31 8.14 10.85
CA TRP A 28 -0.39 9.35 10.39
C TRP A 28 -0.65 10.26 11.58
N HIS A 29 -0.13 11.49 11.52
CA HIS A 29 -0.33 12.51 12.55
C HIS A 29 -0.03 13.91 11.99
N PRO A 30 -0.84 14.95 12.31
CA PRO A 30 -0.66 16.30 11.78
C PRO A 30 0.67 16.94 12.15
N ASP A 31 1.23 16.63 13.33
CA ASP A 31 2.45 17.27 13.85
C ASP A 31 3.76 16.66 13.36
N ILE A 32 3.74 15.57 12.57
CA ILE A 32 4.99 15.02 12.03
C ILE A 32 5.65 16.10 11.15
N PRO A 33 6.92 16.46 11.38
CA PRO A 33 7.59 17.47 10.58
C PRO A 33 7.75 17.02 9.12
N SER A 34 7.60 17.94 8.18
CA SER A 34 7.91 17.67 6.77
C SER A 34 9.41 17.47 6.60
N CYS A 35 9.82 16.51 5.79
CA CYS A 35 11.24 16.25 5.49
C CYS A 35 11.79 17.19 4.40
N GLU A 36 10.92 17.71 3.52
CA GLU A 36 11.28 18.64 2.47
C GLU A 36 10.05 19.43 1.98
N THR A 37 10.29 20.46 1.17
CA THR A 37 9.27 21.24 0.47
C THR A 37 9.34 20.98 -1.04
N ILE A 38 8.19 20.84 -1.69
CA ILE A 38 8.05 20.67 -3.14
C ILE A 38 7.18 21.81 -3.67
N LYS A 39 7.62 22.44 -4.76
CA LYS A 39 6.86 23.55 -5.33
C LYS A 39 5.60 23.04 -6.03
N ASN A 40 4.54 23.82 -5.99
CA ASN A 40 3.35 23.54 -6.79
C ASN A 40 3.73 23.51 -8.29
N GLY A 41 3.37 22.41 -8.98
CA GLY A 41 3.73 22.17 -10.38
C GLY A 41 5.14 21.59 -10.61
N GLU A 42 5.93 21.34 -9.57
CA GLU A 42 7.24 20.71 -9.69
C GLU A 42 7.13 19.19 -9.87
N THR A 43 7.84 18.64 -10.86
CA THR A 43 8.06 17.19 -10.97
C THR A 43 9.31 16.79 -10.19
N VAL A 44 9.17 15.81 -9.30
CA VAL A 44 10.27 15.24 -8.51
C VAL A 44 10.30 13.72 -8.57
N LYS A 45 11.45 13.14 -8.24
CA LYS A 45 11.62 11.73 -7.93
C LYS A 45 11.65 11.54 -6.41
N ILE A 46 10.97 10.51 -5.91
CA ILE A 46 10.97 10.10 -4.51
C ILE A 46 11.31 8.63 -4.46
N GLN A 47 12.36 8.28 -3.72
CA GLN A 47 12.66 6.87 -3.45
C GLN A 47 11.93 6.39 -2.21
N CYS A 48 11.54 5.13 -2.20
CA CYS A 48 10.88 4.44 -1.11
C CYS A 48 11.63 3.14 -0.80
N ILE A 49 11.79 2.84 0.48
CA ILE A 49 12.15 1.49 0.92
C ILE A 49 10.90 0.61 0.86
N ASP A 50 11.06 -0.71 0.84
CA ASP A 50 9.92 -1.62 1.03
C ASP A 50 9.22 -1.33 2.37
N TRP A 51 7.94 -1.61 2.47
CA TRP A 51 7.11 -1.20 3.60
C TRP A 51 7.58 -1.72 4.97
N THR A 52 8.31 -2.84 4.98
CA THR A 52 8.87 -3.43 6.20
C THR A 52 10.15 -2.74 6.67
N GLY A 53 10.77 -1.93 5.80
CA GLY A 53 12.07 -1.31 6.07
C GLY A 53 13.22 -2.29 5.95
N GLY A 54 13.11 -3.27 5.05
CA GLY A 54 14.12 -4.29 4.79
C GLY A 54 14.14 -5.43 5.80
N GLN A 55 13.04 -5.72 6.50
CA GLN A 55 12.97 -6.89 7.39
C GLN A 55 13.00 -8.19 6.60
N ILE A 56 12.32 -8.22 5.44
CA ILE A 56 12.25 -9.40 4.56
C ILE A 56 13.48 -9.49 3.66
N LYS A 57 14.01 -10.71 3.50
CA LYS A 57 15.25 -11.01 2.78
C LYS A 57 14.98 -11.84 1.53
N ASN A 58 15.84 -11.64 0.54
CA ASN A 58 15.89 -12.48 -0.65
C ASN A 58 16.62 -13.80 -0.34
N ASP A 59 15.87 -14.72 0.25
CA ASP A 59 16.27 -16.10 0.51
C ASP A 59 15.05 -17.01 0.42
N ASP A 60 15.26 -18.31 0.65
CA ASP A 60 14.23 -19.35 0.48
C ASP A 60 13.61 -19.78 1.82
N SER A 61 13.67 -18.91 2.84
CA SER A 61 13.13 -19.16 4.18
C SER A 61 12.02 -18.16 4.51
N ALA A 62 10.82 -18.63 4.88
CA ALA A 62 9.72 -17.77 5.30
C ALA A 62 9.77 -17.31 6.78
N ASN A 63 10.87 -17.59 7.50
CA ASN A 63 11.01 -17.21 8.91
C ASN A 63 10.95 -15.69 9.12
N ASP A 64 11.47 -14.90 8.19
CA ASP A 64 11.38 -13.44 8.27
C ASP A 64 9.95 -12.92 8.10
N VAL A 65 9.12 -13.57 7.26
CA VAL A 65 7.68 -13.30 7.18
C VAL A 65 6.97 -13.73 8.47
N ARG A 66 7.35 -14.88 9.06
CA ARG A 66 6.81 -15.34 10.36
C ARG A 66 7.10 -14.32 11.47
N ASP A 67 8.33 -13.81 11.52
CA ASP A 67 8.87 -13.06 12.65
C ASP A 67 8.86 -11.54 12.46
N VAL A 68 8.32 -11.05 11.33
CA VAL A 68 8.31 -9.61 11.01
C VAL A 68 7.62 -8.81 12.11
N ASP A 69 8.22 -7.69 12.50
CA ASP A 69 7.62 -6.78 13.48
C ASP A 69 6.67 -5.81 12.77
N LEU A 70 5.39 -6.20 12.71
CA LEU A 70 4.30 -5.40 12.14
C LEU A 70 4.02 -4.10 12.92
N THR A 71 4.72 -3.79 14.03
CA THR A 71 4.61 -2.47 14.68
C THR A 71 5.45 -1.39 13.98
N ARG A 72 6.44 -1.82 13.18
CA ARG A 72 7.35 -0.93 12.43
C ARG A 72 6.72 -0.38 11.15
N VAL A 73 5.72 -1.08 10.61
CA VAL A 73 5.15 -0.79 9.29
C VAL A 73 4.13 0.36 9.33
N HIS A 74 3.97 1.13 8.26
CA HIS A 74 4.72 1.11 6.99
C HIS A 74 5.74 2.25 7.02
N TYR A 75 6.96 2.07 6.52
CA TYR A 75 7.89 3.19 6.37
C TYR A 75 7.57 3.99 5.10
N LEU A 76 6.99 5.18 5.27
CA LEU A 76 6.60 6.07 4.19
C LEU A 76 7.65 7.16 3.97
N SER A 77 7.97 7.46 2.72
CA SER A 77 8.77 8.62 2.34
C SER A 77 7.93 9.89 2.43
N GLY A 78 8.41 10.86 3.21
CA GLY A 78 7.70 12.08 3.54
C GLY A 78 7.66 12.35 5.06
N PRO A 79 6.78 13.24 5.52
CA PRO A 79 5.85 14.04 4.73
C PRO A 79 6.55 15.15 3.91
N PHE A 80 6.01 15.47 2.75
CA PHE A 80 6.43 16.59 1.92
C PHE A 80 5.47 17.76 2.06
N GLU A 81 6.00 18.95 2.31
CA GLU A 81 5.24 20.19 2.26
C GLU A 81 5.07 20.63 0.80
N ILE A 82 3.84 20.64 0.30
CA ILE A 82 3.52 21.15 -1.02
C ILE A 82 3.20 22.63 -0.90
N GLU A 83 4.00 23.49 -1.56
CA GLU A 83 3.79 24.93 -1.52
C GLU A 83 2.36 25.30 -1.94
N THR A 84 1.79 26.33 -1.30
CA THR A 84 0.45 26.89 -1.58
C THR A 84 -0.77 26.05 -1.19
N ALA A 85 -0.56 24.78 -0.79
CA ALA A 85 -1.63 23.91 -0.31
C ALA A 85 -2.11 24.35 1.09
N GLU A 86 -3.42 24.55 1.22
CA GLU A 86 -4.08 24.93 2.47
C GLU A 86 -5.27 23.99 2.73
N PRO A 87 -5.71 23.83 4.00
CA PRO A 87 -6.91 23.05 4.31
C PRO A 87 -8.12 23.50 3.48
N GLY A 88 -8.87 22.54 2.91
CA GLY A 88 -9.99 22.81 2.00
C GLY A 88 -9.64 22.70 0.51
N ASP A 89 -8.35 22.67 0.17
CA ASP A 89 -7.90 22.41 -1.19
C ASP A 89 -7.95 20.92 -1.56
N ILE A 90 -7.77 20.65 -2.85
CA ILE A 90 -7.41 19.32 -3.35
C ILE A 90 -5.97 19.35 -3.84
N LEU A 91 -5.19 18.34 -3.46
CA LEU A 91 -3.90 18.03 -4.04
C LEU A 91 -4.10 17.03 -5.18
N LEU A 92 -3.94 17.49 -6.41
CA LEU A 92 -3.85 16.62 -7.58
C LEU A 92 -2.43 16.05 -7.68
N VAL A 93 -2.30 14.74 -7.51
CA VAL A 93 -1.07 13.98 -7.68
C VAL A 93 -1.09 13.32 -9.05
N ASP A 94 -0.07 13.60 -9.87
CA ASP A 94 0.14 12.96 -11.17
C ASP A 94 1.31 11.97 -11.03
N ILE A 95 1.02 10.67 -11.09
CA ILE A 95 2.01 9.60 -11.02
C ILE A 95 2.61 9.43 -12.40
N GLN A 96 3.77 10.01 -12.66
CA GLN A 96 4.36 10.02 -14.00
C GLN A 96 5.12 8.73 -14.31
N ASP A 97 5.79 8.14 -13.32
CA ASP A 97 6.47 6.85 -13.43
C ASP A 97 6.65 6.19 -12.06
N VAL A 98 6.79 4.86 -12.04
CA VAL A 98 7.12 4.06 -10.86
C VAL A 98 8.03 2.92 -11.31
N GLN A 99 9.21 2.78 -10.69
CA GLN A 99 10.21 1.76 -11.06
C GLN A 99 10.85 1.15 -9.81
N PRO A 100 11.31 -0.11 -9.85
CA PRO A 100 12.14 -0.68 -8.79
C PRO A 100 13.48 0.08 -8.68
N LEU A 101 14.12 0.00 -7.51
CA LEU A 101 15.48 0.52 -7.37
C LEU A 101 16.44 -0.32 -8.24
N PRO A 102 17.33 0.30 -9.05
CA PRO A 102 18.22 -0.44 -9.94
C PRO A 102 19.16 -1.42 -9.24
N ASP A 103 19.53 -1.13 -7.99
CA ASP A 103 20.40 -1.95 -7.14
C ASP A 103 19.62 -2.96 -6.27
N GLN A 104 18.28 -2.95 -6.33
CA GLN A 104 17.41 -3.98 -5.75
C GLN A 104 16.36 -4.46 -6.78
N PRO A 105 16.78 -5.17 -7.84
CA PRO A 105 15.89 -5.64 -8.89
C PRO A 105 15.12 -6.91 -8.46
N TRP A 106 14.56 -6.92 -7.25
CA TRP A 106 13.79 -8.03 -6.71
C TRP A 106 12.72 -7.51 -5.74
N GLY A 107 11.71 -8.35 -5.50
CA GLY A 107 10.66 -8.10 -4.53
C GLY A 107 10.16 -9.39 -3.89
N PHE A 108 9.20 -9.28 -2.99
CA PHE A 108 8.65 -10.44 -2.31
C PHE A 108 7.12 -10.40 -2.25
N THR A 109 6.52 -11.58 -2.19
CA THR A 109 5.15 -11.79 -1.75
C THR A 109 5.20 -12.80 -0.63
N GLY A 110 4.35 -12.67 0.36
CA GLY A 110 4.18 -13.63 1.43
C GLY A 110 2.73 -13.81 1.80
N ILE A 111 2.49 -14.79 2.66
CA ILE A 111 1.29 -14.89 3.47
C ILE A 111 1.74 -14.87 4.92
N PHE A 112 1.07 -14.09 5.75
CA PHE A 112 1.36 -14.08 7.18
C PHE A 112 0.83 -15.35 7.84
N GLY A 113 1.53 -15.77 8.90
CA GLY A 113 0.96 -16.74 9.82
C GLY A 113 -0.29 -16.18 10.49
N LYS A 114 -1.27 -17.03 10.79
CA LYS A 114 -2.53 -16.63 11.44
C LYS A 114 -2.30 -15.86 12.75
N ASP A 115 -1.25 -16.21 13.48
CA ASP A 115 -0.91 -15.61 14.77
C ASP A 115 -0.09 -14.31 14.66
N ASN A 116 0.38 -13.92 13.46
CA ASN A 116 1.13 -12.68 13.23
C ASN A 116 0.70 -11.99 11.92
N GLY A 117 -0.53 -11.47 11.90
CA GLY A 117 -1.09 -10.69 10.79
C GLY A 117 -2.30 -11.35 10.14
N GLY A 118 -2.21 -12.66 9.86
CA GLY A 118 -3.26 -13.41 9.17
C GLY A 118 -3.47 -12.94 7.72
N GLY A 119 -4.68 -13.06 7.20
CA GLY A 119 -4.97 -12.70 5.82
C GLY A 119 -6.39 -13.03 5.39
N PHE A 120 -6.66 -12.97 4.09
CA PHE A 120 -7.99 -13.26 3.56
C PHE A 120 -8.35 -14.75 3.64
N LEU A 121 -7.33 -15.62 3.54
CA LEU A 121 -7.45 -17.07 3.48
C LEU A 121 -6.66 -17.77 4.60
N ASP A 122 -6.43 -17.09 5.72
CA ASP A 122 -5.64 -17.58 6.87
C ASP A 122 -6.24 -18.79 7.59
N GLU A 123 -7.52 -19.10 7.36
CA GLU A 123 -8.15 -20.35 7.82
C GLU A 123 -7.73 -21.57 6.99
N HIS A 124 -7.37 -21.36 5.71
CA HIS A 124 -6.93 -22.41 4.79
C HIS A 124 -5.41 -22.53 4.74
N TYR A 125 -4.72 -21.39 4.85
CA TYR A 125 -3.26 -21.29 4.81
C TYR A 125 -2.76 -20.56 6.06
N PRO A 126 -2.78 -21.22 7.24
CA PRO A 126 -2.45 -20.58 8.51
C PRO A 126 -0.95 -20.37 8.74
N GLU A 127 -0.10 -21.07 7.97
CA GLU A 127 1.35 -21.02 8.09
C GLU A 127 1.94 -19.94 7.18
N PRO A 128 3.00 -19.25 7.62
CA PRO A 128 3.66 -18.25 6.80
C PRO A 128 4.37 -18.88 5.60
N ALA A 129 4.30 -18.20 4.45
CA ALA A 129 5.05 -18.57 3.26
C ALA A 129 5.59 -17.33 2.55
N LYS A 130 6.62 -17.51 1.71
CA LYS A 130 7.30 -16.44 0.98
C LYS A 130 7.61 -16.89 -0.44
N ALA A 131 7.41 -15.98 -1.39
CA ALA A 131 7.87 -16.09 -2.77
C ALA A 131 8.65 -14.84 -3.15
N ILE A 132 9.91 -15.03 -3.56
CA ILE A 132 10.73 -13.96 -4.14
C ILE A 132 10.51 -13.84 -5.64
N TRP A 133 10.48 -12.61 -6.12
CA TRP A 133 10.32 -12.23 -7.51
C TRP A 133 11.56 -11.46 -8.00
N ASP A 134 12.08 -11.84 -9.15
CA ASP A 134 13.19 -11.14 -9.81
C ASP A 134 12.63 -10.24 -10.92
N PHE A 135 13.17 -9.03 -11.06
CA PHE A 135 12.71 -8.02 -12.03
C PHE A 135 13.63 -7.95 -13.25
N GLU A 136 13.05 -8.13 -14.44
CA GLU A 136 13.74 -8.08 -15.73
C GLU A 136 13.05 -7.08 -16.66
N GLY A 137 13.48 -5.83 -16.61
CA GLY A 137 12.84 -4.74 -17.34
C GLY A 137 11.40 -4.53 -16.88
N ILE A 138 10.43 -4.75 -17.76
CA ILE A 138 9.00 -4.65 -17.40
C ILE A 138 8.42 -5.94 -16.83
N TYR A 139 9.18 -7.04 -16.82
CA TYR A 139 8.70 -8.36 -16.42
C TYR A 139 9.17 -8.74 -15.02
N CYS A 140 8.41 -9.62 -14.36
CA CYS A 140 8.88 -10.37 -13.21
C CYS A 140 8.65 -11.88 -13.37
N SER A 141 9.42 -12.67 -12.64
CA SER A 141 9.23 -14.11 -12.47
C SER A 141 9.69 -14.55 -11.08
N SER A 142 9.18 -15.67 -10.59
CA SER A 142 9.57 -16.23 -9.29
C SER A 142 10.20 -17.60 -9.43
N ARG A 143 11.33 -17.82 -8.75
CA ARG A 143 11.92 -19.17 -8.60
C ARG A 143 11.04 -20.15 -7.82
N HIS A 144 10.08 -19.63 -7.05
CA HIS A 144 9.14 -20.42 -6.25
C HIS A 144 7.85 -20.74 -7.01
N ILE A 145 7.61 -20.08 -8.15
CA ILE A 145 6.40 -20.27 -8.97
C ILE A 145 6.84 -20.52 -10.43
N PRO A 146 7.33 -21.73 -10.74
CA PRO A 146 7.87 -22.04 -12.06
C PRO A 146 6.85 -21.86 -13.18
N GLY A 147 7.31 -21.35 -14.33
CA GLY A 147 6.48 -21.13 -15.51
C GLY A 147 5.68 -19.83 -15.51
N VAL A 148 5.72 -19.03 -14.44
CA VAL A 148 5.03 -17.73 -14.38
C VAL A 148 6.01 -16.59 -14.70
N LYS A 149 5.70 -15.84 -15.75
CA LYS A 149 6.35 -14.57 -16.11
C LYS A 149 5.33 -13.61 -16.69
N PHE A 150 5.24 -12.40 -16.16
CA PHE A 150 4.28 -11.39 -16.62
C PHE A 150 4.83 -9.97 -16.48
N ALA A 151 4.23 -9.03 -17.21
CA ALA A 151 4.59 -7.63 -17.12
C ALA A 151 3.95 -6.99 -15.88
N GLY A 152 4.73 -6.23 -15.11
CA GLY A 152 4.27 -5.58 -13.89
C GLY A 152 3.29 -4.44 -14.15
N LEU A 153 2.25 -4.35 -13.31
CA LEU A 153 1.41 -3.17 -13.18
C LEU A 153 1.92 -2.40 -11.95
N ILE A 154 2.99 -1.63 -12.14
CA ILE A 154 3.75 -1.01 -11.04
C ILE A 154 2.98 0.20 -10.48
N HIS A 155 2.78 0.25 -9.16
CA HIS A 155 1.99 1.27 -8.46
C HIS A 155 2.45 1.43 -6.99
N PRO A 156 2.12 2.55 -6.32
CA PRO A 156 2.16 2.64 -4.86
C PRO A 156 0.90 2.02 -4.22
N GLY A 157 1.06 1.20 -3.19
CA GLY A 157 -0.01 0.79 -2.28
C GLY A 157 -0.46 1.95 -1.38
N ILE A 158 0.51 2.76 -0.92
CA ILE A 158 0.27 3.92 -0.04
C ILE A 158 0.61 5.24 -0.70
N LEU A 159 -0.40 6.11 -0.79
CA LEU A 159 -0.21 7.56 -0.94
C LEU A 159 -1.30 8.33 -0.19
N GLY A 160 -0.98 9.49 0.38
CA GLY A 160 -1.97 10.26 1.12
C GLY A 160 -1.44 11.56 1.71
N CYS A 161 -2.36 12.44 2.09
CA CYS A 161 -2.07 13.66 2.85
C CYS A 161 -2.21 13.40 4.36
N ALA A 162 -1.53 14.19 5.19
CA ALA A 162 -1.72 14.10 6.63
C ALA A 162 -3.15 14.52 7.04
N PRO A 163 -3.74 13.87 8.05
CA PRO A 163 -5.04 14.28 8.58
C PRO A 163 -4.94 15.58 9.38
N SER A 164 -6.07 16.26 9.57
CA SER A 164 -6.22 17.21 10.68
C SER A 164 -6.32 16.46 12.01
N GLN A 165 -6.17 17.18 13.12
CA GLN A 165 -6.35 16.58 14.45
C GLN A 165 -7.76 15.97 14.63
N GLU A 166 -8.80 16.66 14.16
CA GLU A 166 -10.20 16.19 14.24
C GLU A 166 -10.42 14.89 13.46
N ILE A 167 -9.83 14.79 12.27
CA ILE A 167 -9.91 13.58 11.45
C ILE A 167 -9.17 12.43 12.14
N LEU A 168 -7.97 12.69 12.68
CA LEU A 168 -7.20 11.70 13.44
C LEU A 168 -7.99 11.17 14.65
N GLU A 169 -8.61 12.07 15.42
CA GLU A 169 -9.47 11.69 16.56
C GLU A 169 -10.67 10.85 16.12
N THR A 170 -11.28 11.19 14.99
CA THR A 170 -12.38 10.42 14.40
C THR A 170 -11.96 9.00 14.05
N TRP A 171 -10.79 8.83 13.44
CA TRP A 171 -10.23 7.53 13.11
C TRP A 171 -9.98 6.69 14.35
N ASN A 172 -9.25 7.25 15.32
CA ASN A 172 -8.92 6.56 16.56
C ASN A 172 -10.18 6.14 17.32
N LYS A 173 -11.21 7.01 17.36
CA LYS A 173 -12.49 6.71 18.01
C LYS A 173 -13.23 5.54 17.36
N ARG A 174 -13.43 5.57 16.04
CA ARG A 174 -14.22 4.54 15.34
C ARG A 174 -13.49 3.19 15.31
N GLU A 175 -12.17 3.20 15.16
CA GLU A 175 -11.34 1.98 15.17
C GLU A 175 -11.29 1.37 16.57
N ALA A 176 -11.16 2.19 17.63
CA ALA A 176 -11.24 1.70 19.02
C ALA A 176 -12.63 1.14 19.36
N GLN A 177 -13.70 1.77 18.85
CA GLN A 177 -15.06 1.25 19.02
C GLN A 177 -15.21 -0.14 18.39
N LEU A 178 -14.74 -0.33 17.16
CA LEU A 178 -14.76 -1.63 16.49
C LEU A 178 -14.00 -2.70 17.31
N ILE A 179 -12.81 -2.37 17.81
CA ILE A 179 -12.02 -3.27 18.67
C ILE A 179 -12.82 -3.65 19.93
N SER A 180 -13.47 -2.68 20.57
CA SER A 180 -14.29 -2.93 21.76
C SER A 180 -15.49 -3.84 21.47
N GLU A 181 -16.22 -3.58 20.37
CA GLU A 181 -17.41 -4.35 19.96
C GLU A 181 -17.06 -5.78 19.55
N CYS A 182 -15.91 -5.97 18.90
CA CYS A 182 -15.39 -7.27 18.46
C CYS A 182 -14.45 -7.94 19.48
N SER A 183 -14.40 -7.47 20.73
CA SER A 183 -13.54 -8.04 21.79
C SER A 183 -13.81 -9.52 22.11
N HIS A 184 -14.95 -10.05 21.67
CA HIS A 184 -15.32 -11.46 21.77
C HIS A 184 -14.73 -12.34 20.66
N MET A 185 -14.19 -11.73 19.60
CA MET A 185 -13.54 -12.44 18.49
C MET A 185 -12.08 -12.76 18.84
N THR A 186 -11.57 -13.86 18.29
CA THR A 186 -10.15 -14.22 18.40
C THR A 186 -9.26 -13.51 17.38
N ARG A 187 -9.87 -12.83 16.40
CA ARG A 187 -9.18 -12.12 15.32
C ARG A 187 -9.05 -10.64 15.66
N GLU A 188 -7.89 -10.06 15.37
CA GLU A 188 -7.69 -8.62 15.44
C GLU A 188 -8.44 -7.93 14.29
N VAL A 189 -9.31 -6.98 14.63
CA VAL A 189 -10.19 -6.29 13.67
C VAL A 189 -9.69 -4.91 13.26
N ALA A 190 -8.82 -4.30 14.06
CA ALA A 190 -8.13 -3.05 13.77
C ALA A 190 -6.89 -2.92 14.66
N LYS A 191 -5.97 -2.02 14.32
CA LYS A 191 -4.76 -1.75 15.09
C LYS A 191 -4.82 -0.34 15.67
N PRO A 192 -4.91 -0.18 17.01
CA PRO A 192 -4.94 1.13 17.64
C PRO A 192 -3.59 1.86 17.49
N PRO A 193 -3.50 3.15 17.84
CA PRO A 193 -2.22 3.80 18.10
C PRO A 193 -1.34 2.95 19.00
N GLU A 194 -0.07 2.82 18.61
CA GLU A 194 0.90 1.91 19.24
C GLU A 194 2.21 2.67 19.48
N PRO A 195 2.60 2.89 20.76
CA PRO A 195 3.83 3.61 21.11
C PRO A 195 5.12 2.83 20.81
N LYS A 196 5.04 1.55 20.46
CA LYS A 196 6.18 0.76 19.98
C LYS A 196 6.59 1.14 18.56
N SER A 197 7.90 1.19 18.32
CA SER A 197 8.50 1.36 16.99
C SER A 197 8.07 2.64 16.25
N VAL A 198 7.68 3.68 16.98
CA VAL A 198 7.23 4.96 16.40
C VAL A 198 8.39 5.67 15.69
N HIS A 199 8.15 6.08 14.45
CA HIS A 199 9.08 6.88 13.66
C HIS A 199 8.40 8.14 13.13
N VAL A 200 9.00 9.30 13.41
CA VAL A 200 8.44 10.64 13.15
C VAL A 200 9.39 11.50 12.31
N GLY A 201 10.27 10.88 11.52
CA GLY A 201 11.26 11.57 10.71
C GLY A 201 12.23 12.38 11.57
N THR A 202 12.26 13.70 11.36
CA THR A 202 13.09 14.65 12.12
C THR A 202 12.43 15.16 13.41
N GLY A 203 11.24 14.65 13.77
CA GLY A 203 10.56 15.00 15.01
C GLY A 203 11.37 14.67 16.26
N ASP A 204 11.26 15.52 17.27
CA ASP A 204 11.92 15.32 18.57
C ASP A 204 11.19 14.26 19.43
N ASP A 205 11.75 13.96 20.60
CA ASP A 205 11.18 12.97 21.52
C ASP A 205 9.77 13.33 22.00
N LYS A 206 9.43 14.62 22.06
CA LYS A 206 8.08 15.06 22.47
C LYS A 206 7.06 14.76 21.38
N ILE A 207 7.41 15.05 20.12
CA ILE A 207 6.59 14.67 18.97
C ILE A 207 6.46 13.15 18.92
N LYS A 208 7.56 12.42 19.08
CA LYS A 208 7.57 10.96 19.08
C LYS A 208 6.66 10.37 20.17
N GLU A 209 6.72 10.88 21.39
CA GLU A 209 5.86 10.45 22.49
C GLU A 209 4.38 10.75 22.20
N LYS A 210 4.07 11.94 21.71
CA LYS A 210 2.70 12.33 21.32
C LYS A 210 2.16 11.41 20.22
N VAL A 211 2.90 11.28 19.12
CA VAL A 211 2.54 10.42 17.99
C VAL A 211 2.45 8.95 18.42
N GLY A 212 3.23 8.49 19.38
CA GLY A 212 3.10 7.14 19.93
C GLY A 212 1.79 6.89 20.66
N LYS A 213 1.22 7.92 21.30
CA LYS A 213 -0.05 7.82 22.03
C LYS A 213 -1.28 7.93 21.12
N GLU A 214 -1.22 8.78 20.09
CA GLU A 214 -2.40 9.12 19.29
C GLU A 214 -2.23 8.99 17.78
N GLY A 215 -1.02 8.76 17.28
CA GLY A 215 -0.74 8.60 15.86
C GLY A 215 -1.34 7.32 15.30
N ALA A 216 -2.18 7.45 14.28
CA ALA A 216 -2.87 6.33 13.68
C ALA A 216 -1.89 5.43 12.91
N ARG A 217 -2.15 4.12 12.93
CA ARG A 217 -1.42 3.15 12.10
C ARG A 217 -1.70 3.40 10.62
N THR A 218 -0.70 3.16 9.77
CA THR A 218 -0.81 3.33 8.32
C THR A 218 -1.43 2.12 7.61
N ILE A 219 -1.85 1.08 8.36
CA ILE A 219 -2.35 -0.20 7.84
C ILE A 219 -3.62 -0.05 7.01
N PRO A 220 -4.70 0.61 7.49
CA PRO A 220 -5.87 0.81 6.65
C PRO A 220 -5.75 2.11 5.84
N GLY A 221 -6.17 2.05 4.58
CA GLY A 221 -6.64 3.22 3.86
C GLY A 221 -7.89 3.78 4.53
N ARG A 222 -8.06 5.10 4.43
CA ARG A 222 -9.19 5.80 5.04
C ARG A 222 -9.85 6.72 4.03
N PRO A 223 -11.20 6.75 4.00
CA PRO A 223 -11.94 7.50 3.00
C PRO A 223 -11.64 8.99 3.06
N GLU A 224 -11.14 9.53 4.19
CA GLU A 224 -10.87 10.95 4.33
C GLU A 224 -9.56 11.40 3.68
N HIS A 225 -8.61 10.52 3.37
CA HIS A 225 -7.27 10.96 2.92
C HIS A 225 -6.53 10.05 1.93
N GLY A 226 -7.09 8.87 1.61
CA GLY A 226 -6.36 7.83 0.89
C GLY A 226 -5.60 6.96 1.88
N GLY A 227 -4.26 6.98 1.82
CA GLY A 227 -3.41 6.11 2.63
C GLY A 227 -3.24 4.77 1.93
N ASN A 228 -3.37 3.67 2.68
CA ASN A 228 -3.16 2.32 2.17
C ASN A 228 -4.39 1.76 1.45
N CYS A 229 -4.50 2.08 0.16
CA CYS A 229 -5.67 1.72 -0.64
C CYS A 229 -5.45 0.47 -1.49
N ASP A 230 -4.19 0.13 -1.80
CA ASP A 230 -3.82 -1.08 -2.56
C ASP A 230 -4.62 -1.25 -3.85
N ILE A 231 -4.80 -0.14 -4.56
CA ILE A 231 -5.48 -0.10 -5.85
C ILE A 231 -4.43 -0.24 -6.94
N LYS A 232 -4.26 -1.45 -7.47
CA LYS A 232 -3.26 -1.74 -8.51
C LYS A 232 -3.34 -0.86 -9.76
N ASN A 233 -4.54 -0.35 -10.05
CA ASN A 233 -4.77 0.53 -11.20
C ASN A 233 -4.22 1.95 -10.99
N LEU A 234 -3.74 2.31 -9.79
CA LEU A 234 -3.00 3.55 -9.51
C LEU A 234 -1.55 3.51 -10.02
N SER A 235 -1.39 3.05 -11.26
CA SER A 235 -0.10 2.83 -11.88
C SER A 235 0.41 4.06 -12.65
N ARG A 236 1.41 3.85 -13.50
CA ARG A 236 2.05 4.90 -14.30
C ARG A 236 1.05 5.66 -15.17
N GLY A 237 1.10 6.99 -15.03
CA GLY A 237 0.21 7.97 -15.65
C GLY A 237 -1.12 8.18 -14.93
N SER A 238 -1.35 7.54 -13.79
CA SER A 238 -2.56 7.74 -12.98
C SER A 238 -2.59 9.13 -12.34
N LYS A 239 -3.80 9.62 -12.09
CA LYS A 239 -4.04 10.86 -11.36
C LYS A 239 -4.87 10.59 -10.11
N VAL A 240 -4.48 11.19 -8.99
CA VAL A 240 -5.19 11.08 -7.72
C VAL A 240 -5.54 12.46 -7.19
N TYR A 241 -6.79 12.64 -6.79
CA TYR A 241 -7.29 13.87 -6.17
C TYR A 241 -7.40 13.63 -4.67
N LEU A 242 -6.45 14.14 -3.89
CA LEU A 242 -6.41 13.98 -2.45
C LEU A 242 -6.94 15.23 -1.73
N PRO A 243 -7.84 15.09 -0.74
CA PRO A 243 -8.26 16.21 0.08
C PRO A 243 -7.12 16.70 0.99
N VAL A 244 -6.98 18.02 1.13
CA VAL A 244 -5.98 18.66 1.99
C VAL A 244 -6.62 19.09 3.31
N HIS A 245 -6.08 18.60 4.43
CA HIS A 245 -6.62 18.84 5.78
C HIS A 245 -5.68 19.64 6.69
N VAL A 246 -4.43 19.79 6.29
CA VAL A 246 -3.41 20.58 6.99
C VAL A 246 -2.65 21.43 6.00
N LYS A 247 -2.06 22.53 6.49
CA LYS A 247 -1.21 23.39 5.68
C LYS A 247 -0.07 22.58 5.05
N GLY A 248 0.19 22.84 3.77
CA GLY A 248 1.21 22.16 3.00
C GLY A 248 0.86 20.73 2.60
N ALA A 249 -0.35 20.25 2.87
CA ALA A 249 -0.84 18.89 2.65
C ALA A 249 -0.11 17.77 3.41
N LYS A 250 1.22 17.89 3.63
CA LYS A 250 2.07 16.88 4.25
C LYS A 250 1.86 15.52 3.57
N PHE A 251 2.14 15.49 2.27
CA PHE A 251 1.95 14.31 1.43
C PHE A 251 3.02 13.25 1.73
N SER A 252 2.64 11.99 1.78
CA SER A 252 3.58 10.86 1.90
C SER A 252 3.22 9.75 0.92
N VAL A 253 4.24 8.97 0.53
CA VAL A 253 4.11 7.83 -0.38
C VAL A 253 5.07 6.73 0.05
N GLY A 254 4.68 5.47 -0.19
CA GLY A 254 5.49 4.31 0.14
C GLY A 254 4.85 3.06 -0.42
N ASP A 255 5.32 1.92 0.05
CA ASP A 255 4.68 0.63 -0.22
C ASP A 255 4.57 0.35 -1.72
N LEU A 256 5.71 0.38 -2.40
CA LEU A 256 5.70 0.27 -3.86
C LEU A 256 5.55 -1.20 -4.25
N HIS A 257 4.62 -1.44 -5.17
CA HIS A 257 4.28 -2.75 -5.66
C HIS A 257 4.71 -2.89 -7.13
N PHE A 258 5.48 -3.92 -7.44
CA PHE A 258 5.78 -4.25 -8.83
C PHE A 258 4.53 -4.74 -9.57
N SER A 259 3.68 -5.50 -8.88
CA SER A 259 2.36 -5.92 -9.36
C SER A 259 1.53 -6.51 -8.22
N GLN A 260 0.21 -6.43 -8.31
CA GLN A 260 -0.73 -6.93 -7.31
C GLN A 260 -1.98 -7.54 -7.97
N GLY A 261 -2.62 -8.50 -7.29
CA GLY A 261 -3.98 -8.95 -7.62
C GLY A 261 -5.06 -8.07 -6.98
N ASP A 262 -6.30 -8.13 -7.46
CA ASP A 262 -7.38 -7.38 -6.80
C ASP A 262 -7.63 -7.92 -5.38
N GLY A 263 -7.85 -7.01 -4.44
CA GLY A 263 -8.12 -7.32 -3.04
C GLY A 263 -6.92 -7.82 -2.23
N GLU A 264 -5.73 -7.94 -2.83
CA GLU A 264 -4.48 -8.28 -2.13
C GLU A 264 -4.64 -9.42 -1.10
N ILE A 265 -5.25 -10.52 -1.55
CA ILE A 265 -5.74 -11.57 -0.66
C ILE A 265 -4.65 -12.21 0.23
N SER A 266 -3.38 -12.06 -0.15
CA SER A 266 -2.23 -12.56 0.59
C SER A 266 -1.86 -11.72 1.82
N PHE A 267 -2.33 -10.46 1.88
CA PHE A 267 -2.03 -9.42 2.88
C PHE A 267 -0.55 -9.04 3.01
N CYS A 268 0.38 -9.99 3.10
CA CYS A 268 1.81 -9.76 2.85
C CYS A 268 2.11 -9.83 1.34
N GLY A 269 1.15 -9.45 0.51
CA GLY A 269 1.45 -9.05 -0.87
C GLY A 269 1.26 -7.55 -0.96
N ALA A 270 1.53 -6.88 -2.07
CA ALA A 270 1.72 -7.29 -3.46
C ALA A 270 3.02 -8.07 -3.81
N ILE A 271 3.61 -7.81 -4.99
CA ILE A 271 5.05 -7.99 -5.15
C ILE A 271 5.72 -6.73 -4.60
N GLU A 272 6.07 -6.81 -3.33
CA GLU A 272 6.63 -5.75 -2.51
C GLU A 272 8.04 -5.38 -2.95
N MET A 273 8.34 -4.09 -3.04
CA MET A 273 9.67 -3.64 -3.44
C MET A 273 10.07 -2.28 -2.86
N ALA A 274 11.37 -2.06 -2.77
CA ALA A 274 11.93 -0.72 -2.76
C ALA A 274 11.90 -0.15 -4.19
N GLY A 275 11.67 1.14 -4.34
CA GLY A 275 11.54 1.75 -5.66
C GLY A 275 11.70 3.26 -5.71
N GLU A 276 11.50 3.82 -6.90
CA GLU A 276 11.45 5.25 -7.17
C GLU A 276 10.15 5.60 -7.88
N ILE A 277 9.43 6.58 -7.35
CA ILE A 277 8.24 7.15 -7.96
C ILE A 277 8.55 8.57 -8.47
N THR A 278 8.20 8.85 -9.72
CA THR A 278 8.25 10.19 -10.31
C THR A 278 6.86 10.79 -10.27
N ILE A 279 6.69 11.92 -9.58
CA ILE A 279 5.38 12.55 -9.38
C ILE A 279 5.41 14.06 -9.62
N ASN A 280 4.26 14.60 -9.97
CA ASN A 280 3.99 16.03 -10.05
C ASN A 280 2.76 16.38 -9.21
N PHE A 281 2.72 17.60 -8.67
CA PHE A 281 1.61 18.08 -7.86
C PHE A 281 0.96 19.31 -8.45
N SER A 282 -0.36 19.42 -8.32
CA SER A 282 -1.11 20.64 -8.60
C SER A 282 -2.13 20.90 -7.48
N VAL A 283 -2.12 22.12 -6.93
CA VAL A 283 -3.10 22.51 -5.91
C VAL A 283 -4.35 23.11 -6.56
N ILE A 284 -5.50 22.51 -6.30
CA ILE A 284 -6.82 23.01 -6.71
C ILE A 284 -7.44 23.72 -5.50
N LYS A 285 -7.49 25.06 -5.57
CA LYS A 285 -7.97 25.90 -4.47
C LYS A 285 -9.44 25.66 -4.19
N ASN A 286 -9.81 25.56 -2.91
CA ASN A 286 -11.19 25.32 -2.46
C ASN A 286 -11.83 24.04 -3.05
N GLY A 287 -11.01 23.11 -3.57
CA GLY A 287 -11.47 21.98 -4.35
C GLY A 287 -12.39 21.03 -3.59
N ILE A 288 -12.21 20.86 -2.28
CA ILE A 288 -13.07 19.97 -1.47
C ILE A 288 -14.52 20.46 -1.52
N ALA A 289 -14.74 21.76 -1.30
CA ALA A 289 -16.07 22.33 -1.31
C ALA A 289 -16.65 22.37 -2.74
N ASP A 290 -15.85 22.81 -3.71
CA ASP A 290 -16.31 22.99 -5.10
C ASP A 290 -16.68 21.66 -5.78
N MET A 291 -15.99 20.57 -5.44
CA MET A 291 -16.25 19.24 -5.99
C MET A 291 -17.10 18.35 -5.06
N GLY A 292 -17.46 18.81 -3.86
CA GLY A 292 -18.11 17.99 -2.83
C GLY A 292 -17.29 16.75 -2.46
N LEU A 293 -15.96 16.86 -2.47
CA LEU A 293 -15.03 15.74 -2.33
C LEU A 293 -15.02 15.23 -0.88
N LYS A 294 -15.66 14.08 -0.64
CA LYS A 294 -15.61 13.39 0.67
C LYS A 294 -14.49 12.36 0.76
N SER A 295 -14.08 11.83 -0.38
CA SER A 295 -13.05 10.81 -0.49
C SER A 295 -12.21 11.00 -1.74
N PRO A 296 -10.96 10.50 -1.76
CA PRO A 296 -10.12 10.63 -2.93
C PRO A 296 -10.78 10.12 -4.21
N ILE A 297 -10.43 10.76 -5.33
CA ILE A 297 -10.77 10.27 -6.67
C ILE A 297 -9.52 9.70 -7.31
N TYR A 298 -9.69 8.54 -7.92
CA TYR A 298 -8.63 7.75 -8.55
C TYR A 298 -8.91 7.62 -10.05
N ILE A 299 -8.01 8.13 -10.88
CA ILE A 299 -8.10 8.02 -12.33
C ILE A 299 -6.94 7.15 -12.82
N PRO A 300 -7.21 5.95 -13.37
CA PRO A 300 -6.18 5.09 -13.91
C PRO A 300 -5.39 5.76 -15.05
N GLY A 301 -4.10 5.45 -15.10
CA GLY A 301 -3.21 5.88 -16.16
C GLY A 301 -3.41 5.10 -17.46
N PRO A 302 -2.79 5.55 -18.56
CA PRO A 302 -2.89 4.91 -19.87
C PRO A 302 -1.95 3.70 -20.03
N VAL A 303 -1.18 3.31 -19.00
CA VAL A 303 -0.17 2.26 -19.08
C VAL A 303 -0.59 1.06 -18.23
N GLU A 304 -1.11 0.02 -18.87
CA GLU A 304 -1.42 -1.26 -18.23
C GLU A 304 -0.93 -2.45 -19.05
N PRO A 305 -0.55 -3.57 -18.41
CA PRO A 305 -0.33 -4.82 -19.12
C PRO A 305 -1.59 -5.31 -19.83
N GLN A 306 -1.50 -5.49 -21.15
CA GLN A 306 -2.60 -6.03 -21.95
C GLN A 306 -2.56 -7.55 -21.94
N PHE A 307 -3.28 -8.18 -21.00
CA PHE A 307 -3.43 -9.64 -20.98
C PHE A 307 -4.49 -10.13 -21.97
N GLY A 308 -5.41 -9.26 -22.41
CA GLY A 308 -6.36 -9.51 -23.50
C GLY A 308 -7.51 -10.47 -23.14
N PRO A 309 -8.73 -10.25 -23.66
CA PRO A 309 -9.93 -11.00 -23.29
C PRO A 309 -9.85 -12.51 -23.60
N GLY A 310 -9.01 -12.91 -24.56
CA GLY A 310 -8.80 -14.31 -24.91
C GLY A 310 -7.89 -15.10 -23.96
N ARG A 311 -7.36 -14.47 -22.89
CA ARG A 311 -6.46 -15.14 -21.93
C ARG A 311 -7.01 -15.22 -20.51
N TYR A 312 -8.16 -14.60 -20.25
CA TYR A 312 -8.80 -14.71 -18.94
C TYR A 312 -9.59 -16.02 -18.84
N ILE A 313 -9.41 -16.69 -17.71
CA ILE A 313 -10.27 -17.78 -17.26
C ILE A 313 -11.05 -17.20 -16.07
N TYR A 314 -12.38 -17.24 -16.17
CA TYR A 314 -13.26 -16.65 -15.17
C TYR A 314 -13.73 -17.72 -14.18
N PHE A 315 -13.82 -17.31 -12.92
CA PHE A 315 -14.31 -18.12 -11.82
C PHE A 315 -15.37 -17.31 -11.09
N GLU A 316 -16.36 -18.01 -10.55
CA GLU A 316 -17.47 -17.40 -9.83
C GLU A 316 -17.47 -17.86 -8.38
N GLY A 317 -18.05 -17.06 -7.51
CA GLY A 317 -18.25 -17.35 -6.10
C GLY A 317 -19.56 -16.74 -5.64
N PHE A 318 -20.17 -17.34 -4.63
CA PHE A 318 -21.49 -16.94 -4.14
C PHE A 318 -21.41 -16.70 -2.63
N SER A 319 -22.37 -15.98 -2.06
CA SER A 319 -22.47 -15.74 -0.61
C SER A 319 -22.91 -16.99 0.16
N VAL A 320 -22.19 -18.10 -0.05
CA VAL A 320 -22.33 -19.38 0.65
C VAL A 320 -20.92 -19.80 1.06
N ASP A 321 -20.68 -19.94 2.35
CA ASP A 321 -19.33 -20.24 2.86
C ASP A 321 -18.92 -21.70 2.66
N GLU A 322 -17.69 -22.01 3.07
CA GLU A 322 -17.05 -23.32 2.99
C GLU A 322 -17.82 -24.41 3.76
N GLN A 323 -18.65 -24.03 4.73
CA GLN A 323 -19.50 -24.94 5.50
C GLN A 323 -20.91 -25.09 4.90
N GLY A 324 -21.18 -24.43 3.77
CA GLY A 324 -22.48 -24.43 3.10
C GLY A 324 -23.49 -23.49 3.75
N LYS A 325 -23.08 -22.61 4.67
CA LYS A 325 -23.98 -21.65 5.30
C LYS A 325 -24.24 -20.48 4.35
N GLN A 326 -25.51 -20.15 4.20
CA GLN A 326 -25.98 -19.01 3.41
C GLN A 326 -25.69 -17.69 4.13
N HIS A 327 -25.11 -16.74 3.40
CA HIS A 327 -24.94 -15.33 3.80
C HIS A 327 -25.80 -14.43 2.90
N TYR A 328 -26.14 -13.24 3.38
CA TYR A 328 -27.00 -12.30 2.66
C TYR A 328 -26.17 -11.19 2.03
N LEU A 329 -26.08 -11.17 0.69
CA LEU A 329 -25.38 -10.14 -0.10
C LEU A 329 -23.94 -9.88 0.39
N ASP A 330 -23.22 -10.95 0.70
CA ASP A 330 -21.85 -10.86 1.22
C ASP A 330 -20.85 -11.06 0.07
N ALA A 331 -20.32 -9.94 -0.42
CA ALA A 331 -19.28 -9.92 -1.45
C ALA A 331 -17.94 -10.46 -0.95
N THR A 332 -17.65 -10.36 0.35
CA THR A 332 -16.42 -10.88 0.97
C THR A 332 -16.40 -12.40 0.90
N VAL A 333 -17.49 -13.04 1.33
CA VAL A 333 -17.65 -14.50 1.23
C VAL A 333 -17.65 -14.94 -0.23
N ALA A 334 -18.38 -14.24 -1.11
CA ALA A 334 -18.40 -14.57 -2.53
C ALA A 334 -16.99 -14.51 -3.16
N TYR A 335 -16.23 -13.45 -2.88
CA TYR A 335 -14.86 -13.30 -3.38
C TYR A 335 -13.91 -14.37 -2.84
N ARG A 336 -14.08 -14.75 -1.57
CA ARG A 336 -13.33 -15.87 -0.95
C ARG A 336 -13.57 -17.18 -1.69
N GLN A 337 -14.84 -17.50 -1.96
CA GLN A 337 -15.22 -18.70 -2.70
C GLN A 337 -14.66 -18.70 -4.13
N THR A 338 -14.66 -17.55 -4.81
CA THR A 338 -14.01 -17.41 -6.12
C THR A 338 -12.52 -17.76 -6.05
N CYS A 339 -11.80 -17.21 -5.06
CA CYS A 339 -10.37 -17.45 -4.87
C CYS A 339 -10.07 -18.93 -4.59
N LEU A 340 -10.84 -19.58 -3.72
CA LEU A 340 -10.65 -21.00 -3.38
C LEU A 340 -10.84 -21.90 -4.61
N ARG A 341 -11.85 -21.63 -5.45
CA ARG A 341 -12.09 -22.38 -6.69
C ARG A 341 -10.95 -22.26 -7.70
N ILE A 342 -10.30 -21.09 -7.76
CA ILE A 342 -9.11 -20.91 -8.60
C ILE A 342 -8.00 -21.86 -8.14
N PHE A 343 -7.75 -21.93 -6.83
CA PHE A 343 -6.72 -22.79 -6.27
C PHE A 343 -7.00 -24.27 -6.49
N GLU A 344 -8.25 -24.71 -6.39
CA GLU A 344 -8.65 -26.07 -6.74
C GLU A 344 -8.27 -26.43 -8.19
N VAL A 345 -8.55 -25.54 -9.15
CA VAL A 345 -8.21 -25.81 -10.56
C VAL A 345 -6.69 -25.79 -10.81
N LEU A 346 -5.97 -24.85 -10.21
CA LEU A 346 -4.52 -24.76 -10.35
C LEU A 346 -3.80 -25.98 -9.75
N ASN A 347 -4.29 -26.51 -8.62
CA ASN A 347 -3.71 -27.69 -7.98
C ASN A 347 -3.92 -28.98 -8.79
N PHE A 348 -5.02 -29.08 -9.55
CA PHE A 348 -5.37 -30.35 -10.16
C PHE A 348 -4.64 -30.65 -11.49
N ARG A 349 -4.53 -29.74 -12.48
CA ARG A 349 -4.07 -30.17 -13.84
C ARG A 349 -3.47 -29.10 -14.80
N TRP A 350 -3.18 -27.87 -14.40
CA TRP A 350 -2.77 -26.84 -15.36
C TRP A 350 -1.27 -26.50 -15.31
N ASN A 351 -0.61 -26.58 -16.47
CA ASN A 351 0.76 -26.12 -16.64
C ASN A 351 0.78 -24.58 -16.56
N MET A 352 1.42 -24.02 -15.53
CA MET A 352 1.31 -22.61 -15.11
C MET A 352 1.77 -21.55 -16.13
N SER A 353 2.27 -21.97 -17.29
CA SER A 353 2.83 -21.12 -18.36
C SER A 353 1.90 -20.09 -19.03
N LEU A 354 0.62 -19.99 -18.62
CA LEU A 354 -0.38 -19.15 -19.30
C LEU A 354 -1.20 -18.24 -18.37
N LEU A 355 -0.92 -18.21 -17.07
CA LEU A 355 -1.82 -17.56 -16.12
C LEU A 355 -1.37 -16.14 -15.76
N CYS A 356 -2.22 -15.15 -16.06
CA CYS A 356 -2.17 -13.85 -15.41
C CYS A 356 -3.56 -13.58 -14.80
N LEU A 357 -3.65 -13.57 -13.47
CA LEU A 357 -4.92 -13.48 -12.76
C LEU A 357 -5.33 -12.00 -12.62
N ARG A 358 -6.50 -11.67 -13.17
CA ARG A 358 -7.25 -10.43 -12.88
C ARG A 358 -8.60 -10.89 -12.32
N LEU A 359 -8.95 -10.41 -11.13
CA LEU A 359 -10.17 -10.82 -10.43
C LEU A 359 -11.11 -9.63 -10.38
N GLU A 360 -12.00 -9.54 -11.36
CA GLU A 360 -13.00 -8.48 -11.37
C GLU A 360 -14.20 -8.93 -10.52
N GLY A 361 -14.54 -8.16 -9.49
CA GLY A 361 -15.79 -8.31 -8.76
C GLY A 361 -16.97 -7.88 -9.65
N ALA A 362 -18.08 -8.60 -9.58
CA ALA A 362 -19.33 -8.28 -10.28
C ALA A 362 -20.04 -7.06 -9.69
#